data_AF-A0A814DB45-F1
#
_entry.id   AF-A0A814DB45-F1
#
_cell.length_a   1.000
_cell.length_b   1.000
_cell.length_c   1.000
_cell.angle_alpha   90.00
_cell.angle_beta   90.00
_cell.angle_gamma   90.00
#
_symmetry.space_group_name_H-M   'P 1'
#
loop_
_entity.id
_entity.type
_entity.pdbx_description
1 polymer ?
#
loop_
_entity_poly.entity_id
_entity_poly.type
_entity_poly.pdbx_seq_one_letter_code
_entity_poly.pdbx_strand_id
1 'polypeptide(L)' 'MEINDQNLEVLATYLHKTFTLSGNERTEAEKTLKQIERNENYSSLLLTLCERPTIPDEIRRASLTNNI' A
#
# COMPACT_ATOMS: atom_id res chain seq x y z
N MET A 1 1.34 -11.19 -5.81
CA MET A 1 0.79 -11.21 -4.46
C MET A 1 -0.64 -11.66 -4.56
N GLU A 2 -1.01 -12.65 -3.77
CA GLU A 2 -2.40 -13.08 -3.65
C GLU A 2 -3.13 -12.17 -2.65
N ILE A 3 -4.46 -12.10 -2.75
CA ILE A 3 -5.27 -11.32 -1.81
C ILE A 3 -5.44 -12.12 -0.53
N ASN A 4 -4.65 -11.78 0.49
CA ASN A 4 -4.75 -12.35 1.83
C ASN A 4 -4.32 -11.34 2.89
N ASP A 5 -4.62 -11.63 4.15
CA ASP A 5 -4.40 -10.71 5.27
C ASP A 5 -2.94 -10.29 5.43
N GLN A 6 -2.03 -11.25 5.29
CA GLN A 6 -0.59 -11.01 5.39
C GLN A 6 -0.11 -10.03 4.31
N ASN A 7 -0.52 -10.24 3.07
CA ASN A 7 -0.16 -9.39 1.94
C ASN A 7 -0.77 -7.99 2.06
N LEU A 8 -1.97 -7.88 2.62
CA LEU A 8 -2.62 -6.60 2.90
C LEU A 8 -1.91 -5.83 4.02
N GLU A 9 -1.45 -6.52 5.08
CA GLU A 9 -0.67 -5.90 6.17
C GLU A 9 0.70 -5.40 5.68
N VAL A 10 1.37 -6.19 4.84
CA VAL A 10 2.61 -5.78 4.18
C VAL A 10 2.38 -4.55 3.30
N LEU A 11 1.31 -4.54 2.50
CA LEU A 11 0.97 -3.41 1.64
C LEU A 11 0.65 -2.15 2.46
N ALA A 12 -0.12 -2.28 3.54
CA ALA A 12 -0.41 -1.19 4.47
C ALA A 12 0.87 -0.61 5.10
N THR A 13 1.82 -1.48 5.46
CA THR A 13 3.10 -1.06 6.04
C THR A 13 3.90 -0.20 5.05
N TYR A 14 3.99 -0.62 3.79
CA TYR A 14 4.71 0.16 2.77
C TYR A 14 3.98 1.47 2.44
N LEU A 15 2.65 1.45 2.34
CA LEU A 15 1.86 2.67 2.16
C LEU A 15 2.00 3.63 3.35
N HIS A 16 2.14 3.13 4.57
CA HIS A 16 2.40 4.00 5.72
C HIS A 16 3.81 4.61 5.65
N LYS A 17 4.81 3.83 5.21
CA LYS A 17 6.19 4.29 5.07
C LYS A 17 6.35 5.40 4.02
N THR A 18 5.49 5.49 3.00
CA THR A 18 5.55 6.61 2.04
C THR A 18 5.18 7.96 2.66
N PHE A 19 4.51 7.97 3.81
CA PHE A 19 4.22 9.19 4.59
C PHE A 19 5.32 9.55 5.60
N THR A 20 6.37 8.74 5.72
CA THR A 20 7.47 9.06 6.64
C THR A 20 8.31 10.25 6.14
N LEU A 21 8.82 11.05 7.08
CA LEU A 21 9.71 12.17 6.79
C LEU A 21 11.15 11.73 6.47
N SER A 22 11.47 10.45 6.68
CA SER A 22 12.76 9.87 6.35
C SER A 22 12.84 9.60 4.85
N GLY A 23 13.60 10.43 4.13
CA GLY A 23 13.72 10.36 2.68
C GLY A 23 14.16 8.98 2.16
N ASN A 24 15.01 8.27 2.92
CA ASN A 24 15.44 6.92 2.56
C ASN A 24 14.33 5.88 2.72
N GLU A 25 13.58 5.92 3.82
CA GLU A 25 12.49 4.97 4.08
C GLU A 25 11.33 5.17 3.09
N ARG A 26 11.02 6.42 2.77
CA ARG A 26 10.05 6.77 1.74
C ARG A 26 10.47 6.24 0.37
N THR A 27 11.72 6.48 -0.04
CA THR A 27 12.21 6.08 -1.37
C THR A 27 12.21 4.56 -1.53
N GLU A 28 12.64 3.82 -0.50
CA GLU A 28 12.61 2.36 -0.54
C GLU A 28 11.17 1.82 -0.54
N ALA A 29 10.25 2.43 0.22
CA ALA A 29 8.84 2.05 0.20
C ALA A 29 8.20 2.30 -1.18
N GLU A 30 8.45 3.44 -1.81
CA GLU A 30 7.97 3.75 -3.16
C GLU A 30 8.53 2.76 -4.20
N LYS A 31 9.81 2.39 -4.08
CA LYS A 31 10.44 1.40 -4.97
C LYS A 31 9.83 0.02 -4.83
N THR A 32 9.55 -0.41 -3.60
CA THR A 32 8.85 -1.67 -3.34
C THR A 32 7.42 -1.63 -3.86
N LEU A 33 6.68 -0.54 -3.63
CA LEU A 33 5.33 -0.38 -4.17
C LEU A 33 5.30 -0.46 -5.70
N LYS A 34 6.24 0.19 -6.40
CA LYS A 34 6.38 0.08 -7.87
C LYS A 34 6.67 -1.34 -8.37
N GLN A 35 7.32 -2.17 -7.56
CA GLN A 35 7.51 -3.58 -7.89
C GLN A 35 6.22 -4.38 -7.69
N ILE A 36 5.49 -4.11 -6.61
CA ILE A 36 4.21 -4.75 -6.29
C ILE A 36 3.12 -4.33 -7.28
N GLU A 37 3.16 -3.10 -7.81
CA GLU A 37 2.24 -2.56 -8.80
C GLU A 37 2.17 -3.39 -10.09
N ARG A 38 3.26 -4.07 -10.46
CA ARG A 38 3.29 -5.00 -11.61
C ARG A 38 2.44 -6.25 -11.38
N ASN A 39 1.92 -6.44 -10.17
CA ASN A 39 1.09 -7.58 -9.86
C ASN A 39 -0.34 -7.34 -10.33
N GLU A 40 -0.91 -8.32 -11.03
CA GLU A 40 -2.28 -8.27 -11.53
C GLU A 40 -3.33 -8.03 -10.43
N ASN A 41 -3.05 -8.48 -9.20
CA ASN A 41 -3.94 -8.28 -8.06
C ASN A 41 -3.73 -6.95 -7.34
N TYR A 42 -2.82 -6.07 -7.79
CA TYR A 42 -2.48 -4.86 -7.07
C TYR A 42 -3.68 -3.94 -6.84
N SER A 43 -4.46 -3.67 -7.89
CA SER A 43 -5.67 -2.86 -7.79
C SER A 43 -6.70 -3.49 -6.84
N SER A 44 -6.87 -4.81 -6.87
CA SER A 44 -7.76 -5.54 -5.97
C SER A 44 -7.27 -5.52 -4.52
N LEU A 45 -5.95 -5.60 -4.30
CA LEU A 45 -5.34 -5.48 -2.98
C LEU A 45 -5.56 -4.07 -2.40
N LEU A 46 -5.37 -3.01 -3.21
CA LEU A 46 -5.63 -1.63 -2.79
C LEU A 46 -7.12 -1.41 -2.46
N LEU A 47 -8.02 -1.92 -3.30
CA LEU A 47 -9.47 -1.83 -3.05
C LEU A 47 -9.86 -2.57 -1.76
N THR A 48 -9.37 -3.79 -1.59
CA THR A 48 -9.62 -4.58 -0.37
C THR A 48 -9.08 -3.87 0.88
N LEU A 49 -7.94 -3.17 0.76
CA LEU A 49 -7.39 -2.36 1.84
C LEU A 49 -8.27 -1.14 2.16
N CYS A 50 -8.81 -0.48 1.14
CA CYS A 50 -9.70 0.68 1.31
C CYS A 50 -10.99 0.33 2.04
N GLU A 51 -11.57 -0.83 1.72
CA GLU A 51 -12.84 -1.32 2.27
C GLU A 51 -12.70 -1.81 3.73
N ARG A 52 -11.48 -1.94 4.24
CA ARG A 52 -11.25 -2.35 5.63
C ARG A 52 -11.58 -1.23 6.62
N PRO A 53 -12.54 -1.45 7.53
CA PRO A 53 -12.92 -0.45 8.52
C PRO A 53 -11.83 -0.23 9.58
N THR A 54 -10.93 -1.20 9.77
CA THR A 54 -9.84 -1.15 10.76
C THR A 54 -8.58 -0.45 10.27
N ILE A 55 -8.51 -0.10 8.98
CA ILE A 55 -7.34 0.59 8.41
C ILE A 55 -7.42 2.09 8.73
N PRO A 56 -6.33 2.72 9.19
CA PRO A 56 -6.26 4.17 9.40
C PRO A 56 -6.62 4.97 8.15
N ASP A 57 -7.32 6.08 8.31
CA ASP A 57 -7.76 6.96 7.21
C ASP A 57 -6.60 7.42 6.30
N GLU A 58 -5.40 7.59 6.85
CA GLU A 58 -4.19 7.93 6.10
C GLU A 58 -3.82 6.87 5.07
N ILE A 59 -3.84 5.60 5.48
CA ILE A 59 -3.54 4.47 4.61
C ILE A 59 -4.67 4.31 3.59
N ARG A 60 -5.94 4.49 4.00
CA ARG A 60 -7.10 4.48 3.08
C ARG A 60 -6.96 5.53 1.98
N ARG A 61 -6.53 6.76 2.33
CA ARG A 61 -6.25 7.83 1.36
C ARG A 61 -5.08 7.46 0.44
N ALA A 62 -4.00 6.90 0.99
CA ALA A 62 -2.85 6.45 0.20
C ALA A 62 -3.24 5.43 -0.86
N SER A 63 -4.11 4.47 -0.51
CA SER A 63 -4.60 3.46 -1.44
C SER A 63 -5.44 4.04 -2.57
N LEU A 64 -6.19 5.11 -2.31
CA LEU A 64 -6.95 5.82 -3.34
C LEU A 64 -6.05 6.66 -4.27
N THR A 65 -4.98 7.25 -3.73
CA THR A 65 -4.06 8.12 -4.50
C THR A 65 -2.93 7.37 -5.22
N ASN A 66 -2.64 6.11 -4.85
CA ASN A 66 -1.65 5.26 -5.52
C ASN A 66 -2.19 4.54 -6.77
N ASN A 67 -3.40 4.87 -7.23
CA ASN A 67 -3.81 4.58 -8.61
C ASN A 67 -3.12 5.59 -9.53
N ILE A 68 -1.91 5.26 -9.99
CA ILE A 68 -1.21 5.96 -11.08
C ILE A 68 -1.43 5.15 -12.36
#